data_AF-A0A7W0MIY4-F1
#
_entry.id   AF-A0A7W0MIY4-F1
#
_cell.length_a   1.000
_cell.length_b   1.000
_cell.length_c   1.000
_cell.angle_alpha   90.00
_cell.angle_beta   90.00
_cell.angle_gamma   90.00
#
_symmetry.space_group_name_H-M   'P 1'
#
loop_
_entity.id
_entity.type
_entity.pdbx_description
1 polymer ?
#
loop_
_entity_poly.entity_id
_entity_poly.type
_entity_poly.pdbx_seq_one_letter_code
_entity_poly.pdbx_strand_id
1 'polypeptide(L)'
;MPADRFINERKSAWQRLEDLLTLLDRMALRRLHREEVRELGRIYRRTASDLAIARAESRDPRLVNYLNSLVIRAHGRIYRAEALEGGRRLRRFFTQDFPRTFRRAWRYTAAACTVFMIFIVIGFFGTRRDAEFADLMGVHYRMRETIDAKERWWLEINQQNQIESTGILTNNIQVTFYAFAFGALAGLGTLFIMAFNGAMIGAVLALVYRAGYGHELIAFMAGHGVIELTCIFIA
;
A
#
# COMPACT_ATOMS: atom_id res chain seq x y z
N MET A 1 -8.90 47.10 -27.33
CA MET A 1 -10.20 47.08 -28.07
C MET A 1 -11.26 47.75 -27.21
N PRO A 2 -12.33 48.37 -27.75
CA PRO A 2 -13.45 48.83 -26.94
C PRO A 2 -14.03 47.64 -26.14
N ALA A 3 -14.23 47.79 -24.83
CA ALA A 3 -14.69 46.72 -23.95
C ALA A 3 -15.99 46.05 -24.45
N ASP A 4 -16.89 46.82 -25.05
CA ASP A 4 -18.17 46.34 -25.57
C ASP A 4 -18.02 45.38 -26.77
N ARG A 5 -16.98 45.57 -27.59
CA ARG A 5 -16.70 44.67 -28.72
C ARG A 5 -16.17 43.32 -28.23
N PHE A 6 -15.29 43.35 -27.23
CA PHE A 6 -14.76 42.14 -26.59
C PHE A 6 -15.89 41.30 -25.97
N ILE A 7 -16.81 41.95 -25.26
CA ILE A 7 -17.96 41.28 -24.64
C ILE A 7 -18.87 40.66 -25.71
N ASN A 8 -19.27 41.43 -26.73
CA ASN A 8 -20.20 40.94 -27.75
C ASN A 8 -19.65 39.76 -28.56
N GLU A 9 -18.35 39.73 -28.84
CA GLU A 9 -17.72 38.63 -29.59
C GLU A 9 -17.52 37.35 -28.76
N ARG A 10 -17.44 37.46 -27.43
CA ARG A 10 -17.08 36.34 -26.53
C ARG A 10 -18.24 35.81 -25.70
N LYS A 11 -19.30 36.60 -25.48
CA LYS A 11 -20.45 36.26 -24.63
C LYS A 11 -21.13 34.94 -25.01
N SER A 12 -21.24 34.63 -26.30
CA SER A 12 -21.85 33.37 -26.78
C SER A 12 -21.10 32.14 -26.28
N ALA A 13 -19.77 32.19 -26.25
CA ALA A 13 -18.94 31.09 -25.74
C ALA A 13 -19.09 30.94 -24.22
N TRP A 14 -19.21 32.06 -23.49
CA TRP A 14 -19.42 32.03 -22.04
C TRP A 14 -20.80 31.46 -21.69
N GLN A 15 -21.84 31.85 -22.43
CA GLN A 15 -23.19 31.30 -22.25
C GLN A 15 -23.21 29.80 -22.52
N ARG A 16 -22.53 29.34 -23.59
CA ARG A 16 -22.42 27.92 -23.90
C ARG A 16 -21.69 27.13 -22.79
N LEU A 17 -20.65 27.70 -22.19
CA LEU A 17 -19.99 27.09 -21.03
C LEU A 17 -20.95 26.96 -19.85
N GLU A 18 -21.73 28.01 -19.59
CA GLU A 18 -22.73 28.01 -18.51
C GLU A 18 -23.83 26.96 -18.74
N ASP A 19 -24.30 26.79 -19.97
CA ASP A 19 -25.26 25.74 -20.34
C ASP A 19 -24.70 24.34 -20.09
N LEU A 20 -23.45 24.09 -20.52
CA LEU A 20 -22.76 22.82 -20.27
C LEU A 20 -22.56 22.56 -18.77
N LEU A 21 -22.26 23.59 -17.98
CA LEU A 21 -22.14 23.47 -16.53
C LEU A 21 -23.48 23.18 -15.86
N THR A 22 -24.57 23.79 -16.35
CA THR A 22 -25.93 23.52 -15.87
C THR A 22 -26.35 22.07 -16.15
N LEU A 23 -25.97 21.52 -17.31
CA LEU A 23 -26.15 20.10 -17.59
C LEU A 23 -25.36 19.23 -16.59
N LEU A 24 -24.11 19.59 -16.32
CA LEU A 24 -23.24 18.91 -15.36
C LEU A 24 -23.67 19.05 -13.89
N ASP A 25 -24.53 20.02 -13.57
CA ASP A 25 -25.15 20.12 -12.25
C ASP A 25 -26.19 19.00 -12.04
N ARG A 26 -26.78 18.47 -13.12
CA ARG A 26 -27.79 17.39 -13.08
C ARG A 26 -27.23 16.00 -13.37
N MET A 27 -26.07 15.91 -14.02
CA MET A 27 -25.47 14.64 -14.42
C MET A 27 -23.95 14.61 -14.30
N ALA A 28 -23.40 13.41 -14.11
CA ALA A 28 -21.96 13.22 -14.06
C ALA A 28 -21.31 13.48 -15.43
N LEU A 29 -20.08 14.00 -15.42
CA LEU A 29 -19.28 14.29 -16.62
C LEU A 29 -19.17 13.09 -17.58
N ARG A 30 -19.16 11.86 -17.06
CA ARG A 30 -19.11 10.62 -17.85
C ARG A 30 -20.37 10.33 -18.68
N ARG A 31 -21.47 11.03 -18.44
CA ARG A 31 -22.73 10.90 -19.20
C ARG A 31 -22.82 11.87 -20.38
N LEU A 32 -21.93 12.87 -20.44
CA LEU A 32 -21.82 13.74 -21.62
C LEU A 32 -21.30 12.93 -22.82
N HIS A 33 -21.76 13.31 -24.00
CA HIS A 33 -21.23 12.78 -25.25
C HIS A 33 -19.76 13.20 -25.42
N ARG A 34 -18.99 12.38 -26.14
CA ARG A 34 -17.55 12.64 -26.35
C ARG A 34 -17.28 14.02 -26.95
N GLU A 35 -18.17 14.47 -27.84
CA GLU A 35 -18.11 15.78 -28.47
C GLU A 35 -18.31 16.91 -27.47
N GLU A 36 -19.29 16.77 -26.57
CA GLU A 36 -19.58 17.76 -25.52
C GLU A 36 -18.43 17.86 -24.50
N VAL A 37 -17.77 16.74 -24.16
CA VAL A 37 -16.58 16.76 -23.28
C VAL A 37 -15.42 17.50 -23.94
N ARG A 38 -15.19 17.29 -25.24
CA ARG A 38 -14.16 18.02 -26.00
C ARG A 38 -14.51 19.50 -26.13
N GLU A 39 -15.79 19.80 -26.37
CA GLU A 39 -16.31 21.16 -26.44
C GLU A 39 -16.09 21.89 -25.10
N LEU A 40 -16.48 21.28 -23.98
CA LEU A 40 -16.29 21.80 -22.62
C LEU A 40 -14.83 22.15 -22.37
N GLY A 41 -13.89 21.25 -22.67
CA GLY A 41 -12.47 21.49 -22.47
C GLY A 41 -11.91 22.63 -23.34
N ARG A 42 -12.40 22.77 -24.58
CA ARG A 42 -12.02 23.86 -25.49
C ARG A 42 -12.57 25.20 -25.01
N ILE A 43 -13.85 25.27 -24.66
CA ILE A 43 -14.50 26.51 -24.21
C ILE A 43 -13.92 26.94 -22.86
N TYR A 44 -13.71 26.01 -21.92
CA TYR A 44 -13.03 26.29 -20.65
C TYR A 44 -11.68 26.99 -20.82
N ARG A 45 -10.78 26.45 -21.66
CA ARG A 45 -9.47 27.06 -21.92
C ARG A 45 -9.62 28.47 -22.51
N ARG A 46 -10.56 28.65 -23.44
CA ARG A 46 -10.85 29.95 -24.05
C ARG A 46 -11.35 30.97 -23.00
N THR A 47 -12.28 30.57 -22.14
CA THR A 47 -12.79 31.42 -21.05
C THR A 47 -11.71 31.75 -20.02
N ALA A 48 -10.79 30.82 -19.73
CA ALA A 48 -9.63 31.09 -18.86
C ALA A 48 -8.69 32.14 -19.48
N SER A 49 -8.47 32.08 -20.80
CA SER A 49 -7.73 33.14 -21.52
C SER A 49 -8.48 34.47 -21.51
N ASP A 50 -9.80 34.46 -21.73
CA ASP A 50 -10.63 35.68 -21.68
C ASP A 50 -10.60 36.31 -20.27
N LEU A 51 -10.56 35.51 -19.20
CA LEU A 51 -10.39 35.98 -17.83
C LEU A 51 -9.03 36.65 -17.62
N ALA A 52 -7.94 36.08 -18.17
CA ALA A 52 -6.61 36.68 -18.08
C ALA A 52 -6.56 38.04 -18.79
N ILE A 53 -7.17 38.14 -19.98
CA ILE A 53 -7.30 39.40 -20.73
C ILE A 53 -8.15 40.40 -19.94
N ALA A 54 -9.31 39.99 -19.42
CA ALA A 54 -10.19 40.86 -18.64
C ALA A 54 -9.49 41.40 -17.37
N ARG A 55 -8.64 40.59 -16.72
CA ARG A 55 -7.83 41.05 -15.56
C ARG A 55 -6.76 42.07 -15.95
N ALA A 56 -6.17 41.94 -17.13
CA ALA A 56 -5.09 42.81 -17.59
C ALA A 56 -5.61 44.12 -18.20
N GLU A 57 -6.76 44.08 -18.89
CA GLU A 57 -7.21 45.18 -19.75
C GLU A 57 -8.56 45.79 -19.34
N SER A 58 -9.42 45.08 -18.58
CA SER A 58 -10.75 45.58 -18.21
C SER A 58 -10.74 46.28 -16.86
N ARG A 59 -11.46 47.42 -16.77
CA ARG A 59 -11.74 48.13 -15.50
C ARG A 59 -13.07 47.71 -14.85
N ASP A 60 -13.81 46.75 -15.43
CA ASP A 60 -15.08 46.27 -14.87
C ASP A 60 -14.87 45.04 -13.96
N PRO A 61 -15.03 45.19 -12.62
CA PRO A 61 -14.89 44.09 -11.68
C PRO A 61 -15.98 43.03 -11.85
N ARG A 62 -17.17 43.39 -12.38
CA ARG A 62 -18.27 42.44 -12.57
C ARG A 62 -17.93 41.40 -13.63
N LEU A 63 -17.36 41.83 -14.75
CA LEU A 63 -16.91 40.92 -15.81
C LEU A 63 -15.83 39.96 -15.31
N VAL A 64 -14.83 40.47 -14.57
CA VAL A 64 -13.75 39.65 -14.01
C VAL A 64 -14.31 38.60 -13.04
N ASN A 65 -15.21 39.00 -12.15
CA ASN A 65 -15.82 38.09 -11.19
C ASN A 65 -16.68 37.03 -11.88
N TYR A 66 -17.49 37.42 -12.88
CA TYR A 66 -18.29 36.50 -13.67
C TYR A 66 -17.43 35.42 -14.35
N LEU A 67 -16.39 35.83 -15.08
CA LEU A 67 -15.48 34.91 -15.75
C LEU A 67 -14.71 34.02 -14.76
N ASN A 68 -14.28 34.59 -13.62
CA ASN A 68 -13.60 33.85 -12.58
C ASN A 68 -14.50 32.74 -12.00
N SER A 69 -15.75 33.05 -11.66
CA SER A 69 -16.72 32.08 -11.17
C SER A 69 -16.97 30.97 -12.19
N LEU A 70 -17.09 31.32 -13.48
CA LEU A 70 -17.32 30.36 -14.56
C LEU A 70 -16.13 29.40 -14.74
N VAL A 71 -14.91 29.93 -14.72
CA VAL A 71 -13.66 29.15 -14.81
C VAL A 71 -13.49 28.22 -13.60
N ILE A 72 -13.75 28.70 -12.39
CA ILE A 72 -13.64 27.88 -11.17
C ILE A 72 -14.66 26.73 -11.18
N ARG A 73 -15.91 27.00 -11.54
CA ARG A 73 -16.95 25.96 -11.66
C ARG A 73 -16.56 24.90 -12.69
N ALA A 74 -16.11 25.33 -13.87
CA ALA A 74 -15.65 24.42 -14.92
C ALA A 74 -14.43 23.59 -14.49
N HIS A 75 -13.45 24.22 -13.86
CA HIS A 75 -12.26 23.53 -13.34
C HIS A 75 -12.66 22.43 -12.34
N GLY A 76 -13.54 22.76 -11.38
CA GLY A 76 -14.05 21.80 -10.42
C GLY A 76 -14.76 20.60 -11.08
N ARG A 77 -15.48 20.79 -12.19
CA ARG A 77 -16.14 19.68 -12.89
C ARG A 77 -15.16 18.83 -13.70
N ILE A 78 -14.21 19.45 -14.39
CA ILE A 78 -13.24 18.76 -15.26
C ILE A 78 -12.27 17.92 -14.43
N TYR A 79 -11.70 18.47 -13.35
CA TYR A 79 -10.62 17.83 -12.62
C TYR A 79 -11.09 17.03 -11.38
N ARG A 80 -12.23 17.37 -10.75
CA ARG A 80 -12.73 16.63 -9.58
C ARG A 80 -13.44 15.31 -9.95
N ALA A 81 -13.80 15.11 -11.22
CA ALA A 81 -14.35 13.84 -11.71
C ALA A 81 -13.36 12.67 -11.51
N GLU A 82 -12.05 12.94 -11.55
CA GLU A 82 -11.00 11.95 -11.27
C GLU A 82 -10.93 11.58 -9.78
N ALA A 83 -11.21 12.52 -8.87
CA ALA A 83 -11.18 12.28 -7.42
C ALA A 83 -12.29 11.32 -6.94
N LEU A 84 -13.46 11.34 -7.60
CA LEU A 84 -14.57 10.42 -7.31
C LEU A 84 -14.25 8.96 -7.67
N GLU A 85 -13.22 8.72 -8.49
CA GLU A 85 -12.77 7.37 -8.83
C GLU A 85 -11.88 6.74 -7.75
N GLY A 86 -11.31 7.52 -6.82
CA GLY A 86 -10.38 7.02 -5.80
C GLY A 86 -10.98 5.91 -4.94
N GLY A 87 -12.18 6.14 -4.38
CA GLY A 87 -12.87 5.14 -3.55
C GLY A 87 -13.27 3.89 -4.33
N ARG A 88 -13.71 4.04 -5.59
CA ARG A 88 -14.05 2.89 -6.45
C ARG A 88 -12.79 2.10 -6.85
N ARG A 89 -11.66 2.78 -7.08
CA ARG A 89 -10.37 2.18 -7.39
C ARG A 89 -9.82 1.41 -6.19
N LEU A 90 -9.89 1.98 -4.99
CA LEU A 90 -9.48 1.30 -3.76
C LEU A 90 -10.34 0.05 -3.50
N ARG A 91 -11.67 0.17 -3.63
CA ARG A 91 -12.58 -0.97 -3.51
C ARG A 91 -12.25 -2.05 -4.53
N ARG A 92 -12.05 -1.69 -5.80
CA ARG A 92 -11.68 -2.63 -6.86
C ARG A 92 -10.34 -3.31 -6.57
N PHE A 93 -9.36 -2.58 -6.06
CA PHE A 93 -8.07 -3.15 -5.67
C PHE A 93 -8.24 -4.27 -4.66
N PHE A 94 -8.90 -4.02 -3.52
CA PHE A 94 -9.09 -5.02 -2.47
C PHE A 94 -10.04 -6.15 -2.85
N THR A 95 -11.08 -5.88 -3.66
CA THR A 95 -12.10 -6.90 -3.99
C THR A 95 -11.80 -7.71 -5.24
N GLN A 96 -10.99 -7.19 -6.16
CA GLN A 96 -10.77 -7.81 -7.47
C GLN A 96 -9.29 -7.98 -7.78
N ASP A 97 -8.52 -6.89 -7.82
CA ASP A 97 -7.16 -6.92 -8.36
C ASP A 97 -6.20 -7.66 -7.43
N PHE A 98 -6.25 -7.42 -6.10
CA PHE A 98 -5.41 -8.10 -5.12
C PHE A 98 -5.70 -9.61 -5.02
N PRO A 99 -6.95 -10.07 -4.79
CA PRO A 99 -7.24 -11.51 -4.71
C PRO A 99 -6.92 -12.24 -6.02
N ARG A 100 -7.13 -11.59 -7.17
CA ARG A 100 -6.79 -12.17 -8.48
C ARG A 100 -5.29 -12.32 -8.66
N THR A 101 -4.51 -11.32 -8.24
CA THR A 101 -3.04 -11.34 -8.34
C THR A 101 -2.47 -12.39 -7.39
N PHE A 102 -2.95 -12.44 -6.15
CA PHE A 102 -2.57 -13.47 -5.17
C PHE A 102 -2.86 -14.89 -5.70
N ARG A 103 -4.07 -15.15 -6.21
CA ARG A 103 -4.42 -16.44 -6.83
C ARG A 103 -3.63 -16.77 -8.09
N ARG A 104 -3.00 -15.79 -8.74
CA ARG A 104 -2.10 -16.05 -9.87
C ARG A 104 -0.70 -16.41 -9.38
N ALA A 105 -0.26 -15.79 -8.28
CA ALA A 105 1.06 -15.96 -7.69
C ALA A 105 1.13 -17.05 -6.61
N TRP A 106 0.02 -17.69 -6.24
CA TRP A 106 -0.08 -18.61 -5.10
C TRP A 106 0.98 -19.71 -5.07
N ARG A 107 1.45 -20.17 -6.23
CA ARG A 107 2.50 -21.19 -6.34
C ARG A 107 3.83 -20.72 -5.74
N TYR A 108 4.16 -19.44 -5.92
CA TYR A 108 5.38 -18.85 -5.36
C TYR A 108 5.27 -18.69 -3.85
N THR A 109 4.12 -18.19 -3.36
CA THR A 109 3.83 -18.12 -1.92
C THR A 109 3.84 -19.51 -1.27
N ALA A 110 3.26 -20.51 -1.93
CA ALA A 110 3.28 -21.89 -1.46
C ALA A 110 4.70 -22.47 -1.44
N ALA A 111 5.53 -22.16 -2.45
CA ALA A 111 6.93 -22.57 -2.47
C ALA A 111 7.73 -21.93 -1.33
N ALA A 112 7.57 -20.62 -1.09
CA ALA A 112 8.20 -19.91 0.02
C ALA A 112 7.81 -20.52 1.38
N CYS A 113 6.51 -20.72 1.60
CA CYS A 113 5.98 -21.39 2.78
C CYS A 113 6.54 -22.82 2.93
N THR A 114 6.59 -23.59 1.84
CA THR A 114 7.12 -24.97 1.87
C THR A 114 8.60 -24.99 2.26
N VAL A 115 9.43 -24.13 1.67
CA VAL A 115 10.85 -24.02 2.03
C VAL A 115 11.02 -23.62 3.48
N PHE A 116 10.28 -22.62 3.93
CA PHE A 116 10.28 -22.20 5.33
C PHE A 116 9.94 -23.35 6.29
N MET A 117 8.88 -24.11 5.99
CA MET A 117 8.46 -25.26 6.80
C MET A 117 9.49 -26.41 6.80
N ILE A 118 10.09 -26.71 5.63
CA ILE A 118 11.16 -27.71 5.54
C ILE A 118 12.32 -27.33 6.45
N PHE A 119 12.72 -26.06 6.41
CA PHE A 119 13.85 -25.60 7.21
C PHE A 119 13.52 -25.46 8.69
N ILE A 120 12.27 -25.19 9.10
CA ILE A 120 11.84 -25.37 10.50
C ILE A 120 12.13 -26.80 10.97
N VAL A 121 11.75 -27.80 10.17
CA VAL A 121 11.97 -29.21 10.51
C VAL A 121 13.47 -29.52 10.61
N ILE A 122 14.27 -29.05 9.65
CA ILE A 122 15.74 -29.23 9.66
C ILE A 122 16.36 -28.57 10.90
N GLY A 123 16.04 -27.29 11.16
CA GLY A 123 16.52 -26.55 12.32
C GLY A 123 16.15 -27.24 13.63
N PHE A 124 14.89 -27.66 13.75
CA PHE A 124 14.39 -28.33 14.95
C PHE A 124 15.10 -29.66 15.21
N PHE A 125 15.14 -30.56 14.23
CA PHE A 125 15.75 -31.88 14.42
C PHE A 125 17.28 -31.84 14.47
N GLY A 126 17.91 -30.88 13.80
CA GLY A 126 19.34 -30.60 13.92
C GLY A 126 19.70 -30.20 15.35
N THR A 127 19.06 -29.14 15.85
CA THR A 127 19.26 -28.64 17.21
C THR A 127 18.83 -29.64 18.29
N ARG A 128 17.81 -30.47 18.01
CA ARG A 128 17.40 -31.53 18.91
C ARG A 128 18.42 -32.66 19.00
N ARG A 129 19.26 -32.90 18.00
CA ARG A 129 20.36 -33.87 18.08
C ARG A 129 21.60 -33.25 18.72
N ASP A 130 21.96 -32.07 18.26
CA ASP A 130 23.13 -31.33 18.72
C ASP A 130 22.73 -29.89 19.01
N ALA A 131 22.89 -29.46 20.27
CA ALA A 131 22.50 -28.11 20.67
C ALA A 131 23.32 -27.03 19.95
N GLU A 132 24.58 -27.31 19.61
CA GLU A 132 25.47 -26.37 18.91
C GLU A 132 25.01 -26.10 17.48
N PHE A 133 24.18 -26.98 16.90
CA PHE A 133 23.54 -26.72 15.61
C PHE A 133 22.69 -25.44 15.62
N ALA A 134 22.18 -25.00 16.78
CA ALA A 134 21.46 -23.74 16.89
C ALA A 134 22.32 -22.53 16.52
N ASP A 135 23.63 -22.56 16.82
CA ASP A 135 24.54 -21.45 16.55
C ASP A 135 24.77 -21.30 15.04
N LEU A 136 24.83 -22.43 14.32
CA LEU A 136 24.92 -22.45 12.86
C LEU A 136 23.65 -21.88 12.20
N MET A 137 22.49 -22.04 12.83
CA MET A 137 21.21 -21.48 12.36
C MET A 137 21.00 -20.02 12.78
N GLY A 138 22.00 -19.37 13.37
CA GLY A 138 21.97 -17.96 13.72
C GLY A 138 21.28 -17.64 15.05
N VAL A 139 21.05 -18.63 15.92
CA VAL A 139 20.56 -18.37 17.27
C VAL A 139 21.66 -17.69 18.08
N HIS A 140 21.43 -16.46 18.50
CA HIS A 140 22.42 -15.67 19.23
C HIS A 140 22.70 -16.25 20.62
N TYR A 141 23.96 -16.25 21.04
CA TYR A 141 24.41 -16.78 22.34
C TYR A 141 23.56 -16.30 23.52
N ARG A 142 23.25 -15.00 23.60
CA ARG A 142 22.35 -14.43 24.64
C ARG A 142 20.97 -15.08 24.70
N MET A 143 20.35 -15.37 23.54
CA MET A 143 19.05 -16.04 23.52
C MET A 143 19.15 -17.45 24.10
N ARG A 144 20.26 -18.14 23.82
CA ARG A 144 20.54 -19.46 24.37
C ARG A 144 20.72 -19.42 25.89
N GLU A 145 21.46 -18.44 26.41
CA GLU A 145 21.55 -18.22 27.87
C GLU A 145 20.17 -18.00 28.51
N THR A 146 19.32 -17.16 27.91
CA THR A 146 17.94 -16.93 28.39
C THR A 146 17.12 -18.23 28.40
N ILE A 147 17.22 -19.03 27.33
CA ILE A 147 16.52 -20.33 27.25
C ILE A 147 17.05 -21.32 28.29
N ASP A 148 18.37 -21.41 28.47
CA ASP A 148 19.02 -22.31 29.41
C ASP A 148 18.75 -21.89 30.87
N ALA A 149 18.63 -20.58 31.13
CA ALA A 149 18.14 -20.00 32.39
C ALA A 149 16.65 -20.25 32.63
N LYS A 150 15.93 -20.86 31.67
CA LYS A 150 14.49 -21.14 31.71
C LYS A 150 13.62 -19.89 31.82
N GLU A 151 14.14 -18.76 31.39
CA GLU A 151 13.41 -17.50 31.33
C GLU A 151 12.44 -17.52 30.14
N ARG A 152 11.19 -17.11 30.39
CA ARG A 152 10.13 -17.10 29.38
C ARG A 152 9.99 -15.70 28.77
N TRP A 153 11.02 -15.26 28.06
CA TRP A 153 11.10 -13.88 27.52
C TRP A 153 9.86 -13.46 26.73
N TRP A 154 9.20 -14.40 26.03
CA TRP A 154 7.99 -14.11 25.25
C TRP A 154 6.77 -13.68 26.09
N LEU A 155 6.75 -13.98 27.39
CA LEU A 155 5.69 -13.52 28.28
C LEU A 155 5.79 -12.01 28.56
N GLU A 156 7.00 -11.47 28.63
CA GLU A 156 7.25 -10.04 28.86
C GLU A 156 6.78 -9.20 27.67
N ILE A 157 6.94 -9.74 26.46
CA ILE A 157 6.46 -9.15 25.21
C ILE A 157 4.93 -8.92 25.26
N ASN A 158 4.19 -9.87 25.85
CA ASN A 158 2.73 -9.78 25.99
C ASN A 158 2.28 -8.84 27.12
N GLN A 159 3.13 -8.57 28.11
CA GLN A 159 2.82 -7.72 29.27
C GLN A 159 3.10 -6.23 29.02
N GLN A 160 2.69 -5.72 27.84
CA GLN A 160 2.73 -4.30 27.46
C GLN A 160 4.12 -3.69 27.16
N ASN A 161 5.10 -4.51 26.78
CA ASN A 161 6.36 -3.99 26.23
C ASN A 161 6.19 -3.53 24.76
N GLN A 162 5.65 -2.32 24.57
CA GLN A 162 5.46 -1.69 23.25
C GLN A 162 6.78 -1.59 22.46
N ILE A 163 7.91 -1.46 23.16
CA ILE A 163 9.25 -1.39 22.56
C ILE A 163 9.63 -2.74 21.91
N GLU A 164 9.44 -3.85 22.62
CA GLU A 164 9.80 -5.19 22.11
C GLU A 164 8.89 -5.62 20.95
N SER A 165 7.58 -5.35 21.07
CA SER A 165 6.62 -5.58 19.99
C SER A 165 6.98 -4.78 18.73
N THR A 166 7.41 -3.52 18.89
CA THR A 166 7.90 -2.69 17.78
C THR A 166 9.19 -3.25 17.17
N GLY A 167 10.07 -3.81 18.01
CA GLY A 167 11.28 -4.51 17.56
C GLY A 167 10.98 -5.71 16.67
N ILE A 168 10.06 -6.58 17.09
CA ILE A 168 9.62 -7.75 16.29
C ILE A 168 8.98 -7.28 14.97
N LEU A 169 8.07 -6.31 15.03
CA LEU A 169 7.43 -5.76 13.84
C LEU A 169 8.47 -5.19 12.86
N THR A 170 9.43 -4.42 13.36
CA THR A 170 10.50 -3.83 12.53
C THR A 170 11.36 -4.92 11.90
N ASN A 171 11.71 -5.96 12.66
CA ASN A 171 12.47 -7.10 12.15
C ASN A 171 11.69 -7.84 11.04
N ASN A 172 10.42 -8.15 11.26
CA ASN A 172 9.57 -8.79 10.26
C ASN A 172 9.43 -7.94 8.98
N ILE A 173 9.29 -6.62 9.12
CA ILE A 173 9.28 -5.69 7.98
C ILE A 173 10.62 -5.74 7.23
N GLN A 174 11.75 -5.74 7.93
CA GLN A 174 13.07 -5.86 7.30
C GLN A 174 13.22 -7.18 6.54
N VAL A 175 12.85 -8.32 7.15
CA VAL A 175 12.87 -9.63 6.51
C VAL A 175 11.99 -9.64 5.26
N THR A 176 10.79 -9.05 5.35
CA THR A 176 9.86 -8.89 4.20
C THR A 176 10.52 -8.08 3.07
N PHE A 177 11.14 -6.94 3.39
CA PHE A 177 11.83 -6.12 2.39
C PHE A 177 13.01 -6.85 1.74
N TYR A 178 13.81 -7.57 2.51
CA TYR A 178 14.92 -8.36 1.97
C TYR A 178 14.42 -9.51 1.09
N ALA A 179 13.37 -10.22 1.52
CA ALA A 179 12.74 -11.30 0.77
C ALA A 179 12.25 -10.80 -0.61
N PHE A 180 11.56 -9.65 -0.64
CA PHE A 180 11.13 -9.00 -1.86
C PHE A 180 12.31 -8.54 -2.73
N ALA A 181 13.26 -7.78 -2.17
CA ALA A 181 14.35 -7.18 -2.91
C ALA A 181 15.28 -8.23 -3.54
N PHE A 182 15.67 -9.24 -2.77
CA PHE A 182 16.50 -10.33 -3.28
C PHE A 182 15.71 -11.36 -4.11
N GLY A 183 14.38 -11.24 -4.18
CA GLY A 183 13.57 -11.93 -5.17
C GLY A 183 13.93 -11.57 -6.61
N ALA A 184 14.51 -10.39 -6.83
CA ALA A 184 15.06 -9.99 -8.13
C ALA A 184 16.16 -10.95 -8.64
N LEU A 185 16.83 -11.69 -7.75
CA LEU A 185 17.83 -12.72 -8.08
C LEU A 185 17.16 -14.05 -8.48
N ALA A 186 16.18 -13.99 -9.37
CA ALA A 186 15.36 -15.12 -9.81
C ALA A 186 14.71 -15.92 -8.66
N GLY A 187 14.44 -15.26 -7.52
CA GLY A 187 13.86 -15.86 -6.32
C GLY A 187 14.85 -16.59 -5.41
N LEU A 188 16.11 -16.78 -5.79
CA LEU A 188 17.09 -17.52 -4.96
C LEU A 188 17.33 -16.87 -3.60
N GLY A 189 17.41 -15.53 -3.58
CA GLY A 189 17.59 -14.80 -2.33
C GLY A 189 16.38 -14.89 -1.40
N THR A 190 15.16 -14.84 -1.95
CA THR A 190 13.93 -15.09 -1.19
C THR A 190 13.95 -16.48 -0.56
N LEU A 191 14.29 -17.52 -1.34
CA LEU A 191 14.37 -18.90 -0.83
C LEU A 191 15.43 -19.05 0.27
N PHE A 192 16.59 -18.40 0.12
CA PHE A 192 17.61 -18.38 1.17
C PHE A 192 17.09 -17.73 2.46
N ILE A 193 16.40 -16.60 2.36
CA ILE A 193 15.82 -15.91 3.52
C ILE A 193 14.76 -16.78 4.19
N MET A 194 13.89 -17.45 3.42
CA MET A 194 12.89 -18.39 3.96
C MET A 194 13.56 -19.56 4.67
N ALA A 195 14.58 -20.15 4.06
CA ALA A 195 15.33 -21.25 4.63
C ALA A 195 16.01 -20.85 5.95
N PHE A 196 16.71 -19.72 5.96
CA PHE A 196 17.43 -19.23 7.13
C PHE A 196 16.48 -18.92 8.30
N ASN A 197 15.41 -18.14 8.05
CA ASN A 197 14.45 -17.79 9.10
C ASN A 197 13.69 -19.02 9.60
N GLY A 198 13.32 -19.94 8.70
CA GLY A 198 12.67 -21.20 9.07
C GLY A 198 13.56 -22.02 9.99
N ALA A 199 14.84 -22.19 9.62
CA ALA A 199 15.78 -22.97 10.42
C ALA A 199 16.08 -22.34 11.78
N MET A 200 16.23 -21.02 11.85
CA MET A 200 16.41 -20.28 13.11
C MET A 200 15.22 -20.50 14.05
N ILE A 201 13.98 -20.39 13.54
CA ILE A 201 12.77 -20.66 14.32
C ILE A 201 12.72 -22.12 14.79
N GLY A 202 13.05 -23.07 13.91
CA GLY A 202 13.15 -24.49 14.26
C GLY A 202 14.15 -24.74 15.39
N ALA A 203 15.33 -24.11 15.34
CA ALA A 203 16.36 -24.23 16.35
C ALA A 203 15.92 -23.66 17.71
N VAL A 204 15.34 -22.46 17.72
CA VAL A 204 14.77 -21.85 18.96
C VAL A 204 13.69 -22.76 19.55
N LEU A 205 12.77 -23.26 18.74
CA LEU A 205 11.75 -24.21 19.19
C LEU A 205 12.38 -25.45 19.83
N ALA A 206 13.40 -26.05 19.21
CA ALA A 206 14.07 -27.22 19.76
C ALA A 206 14.72 -26.97 21.13
N LEU A 207 15.39 -25.83 21.30
CA LEU A 207 15.98 -25.44 22.58
C LEU A 207 14.90 -25.23 23.66
N VAL A 208 13.80 -24.55 23.32
CA VAL A 208 12.71 -24.31 24.28
C VAL A 208 11.93 -25.59 24.61
N TYR A 209 11.80 -26.51 23.65
CA TYR A 209 11.26 -27.85 23.90
C TYR A 209 12.16 -28.64 24.87
N ARG A 210 13.48 -28.50 24.78
CA ARG A 210 14.43 -29.09 25.75
C ARG A 210 14.30 -28.44 27.13
N ALA A 211 14.03 -27.14 27.21
CA ALA A 211 13.80 -26.41 28.45
C ALA A 211 12.44 -26.72 29.12
N GLY A 212 11.50 -27.34 28.39
CA GLY A 212 10.20 -27.81 28.90
C GLY A 212 8.99 -26.95 28.53
N TYR A 213 9.17 -25.88 27.74
CA TYR A 213 8.11 -24.88 27.46
C TYR A 213 7.71 -24.79 25.98
N GLY A 214 8.08 -25.76 25.15
CA GLY A 214 7.88 -25.69 23.70
C GLY A 214 6.42 -25.44 23.26
N HIS A 215 5.46 -26.05 23.94
CA HIS A 215 4.04 -25.86 23.64
C HIS A 215 3.54 -24.43 23.95
N GLU A 216 4.06 -23.80 25.02
CA GLU A 216 3.71 -22.43 25.37
C GLU A 216 4.23 -21.45 24.32
N LEU A 217 5.47 -21.65 23.84
CA LEU A 217 6.04 -20.80 22.80
C LEU A 217 5.30 -20.95 21.47
N ILE A 218 4.90 -22.16 21.07
CA ILE A 218 4.07 -22.35 19.87
C ILE A 218 2.73 -21.63 20.00
N ALA A 219 2.08 -21.71 21.17
CA ALA A 219 0.81 -21.03 21.40
C ALA A 219 0.97 -19.50 21.29
N PHE A 220 2.04 -18.95 21.85
CA PHE A 220 2.41 -17.54 21.69
C PHE A 220 2.64 -17.18 20.22
N MET A 221 3.49 -17.94 19.52
CA MET A 221 3.79 -17.72 18.11
C MET A 221 2.55 -17.83 17.22
N ALA A 222 1.61 -18.73 17.51
CA ALA A 222 0.38 -18.87 16.74
C ALA A 222 -0.51 -17.62 16.83
N GLY A 223 -0.48 -16.91 17.95
CA GLY A 223 -1.26 -15.67 18.16
C GLY A 223 -0.80 -14.50 17.27
N HIS A 224 0.48 -14.44 16.91
CA HIS A 224 1.07 -13.32 16.17
C HIS A 224 1.58 -13.73 14.78
N GLY A 225 2.20 -14.91 14.70
CA GLY A 225 2.91 -15.43 13.54
C GLY A 225 2.03 -15.67 12.32
N VAL A 226 0.71 -15.83 12.46
CA VAL A 226 -0.19 -15.99 11.30
C VAL A 226 -0.13 -14.77 10.39
N ILE A 227 -0.24 -13.56 10.95
CA ILE A 227 -0.22 -12.32 10.16
C ILE A 227 1.22 -12.06 9.68
N GLU A 228 2.19 -12.20 10.57
CA GLU A 228 3.60 -11.90 10.29
C GLU A 228 4.18 -12.80 9.20
N LEU A 229 4.01 -14.12 9.31
CA LEU A 229 4.50 -15.07 8.31
C LEU A 229 3.76 -14.95 6.99
N THR A 230 2.46 -14.63 7.01
CA THR A 230 1.70 -14.38 5.78
C THR A 230 2.27 -13.20 5.00
N CYS A 231 2.64 -12.11 5.68
CA CYS A 231 3.31 -10.97 5.04
C CYS A 231 4.64 -11.37 4.42
N ILE A 232 5.46 -12.13 5.15
CA ILE A 232 6.78 -12.58 4.67
C ILE A 232 6.66 -13.53 3.47
N PHE A 233 5.69 -14.45 3.44
CA PHE A 233 5.52 -15.39 2.33
C PHE A 233 4.93 -14.77 1.07
N ILE A 234 4.25 -13.62 1.19
CA ILE A 234 3.66 -12.90 0.07
C ILE A 234 4.66 -11.94 -0.60
N ALA A 235 5.65 -11.45 0.15
CA ALA A 235 6.69 -10.53 -0.29
C ALA A 235 7.40 -11.02 -1.56
#